data_AF-A0A1I1XUX2-F1
#
_entry.id   AF-A0A1I1XUX2-F1
#
_cell.length_a   1.000
_cell.length_b   1.000
_cell.length_c   1.000
_cell.angle_alpha   90.00
_cell.angle_beta   90.00
_cell.angle_gamma   90.00
#
_symmetry.space_group_name_H-M   'P 1'
#
loop_
_entity.id
_entity.type
_entity.pdbx_description
1 polymer ?
#
loop_
_entity_poly.entity_id
_entity_poly.type
_entity_poly.pdbx_seq_one_letter_code
_entity_poly.pdbx_strand_id
1 'polypeptide(L)'
;MLKTCLFVLITTLSAWAQKSPAPTLHTDPAGALKTYRENLALLRTEHPNHRELPDLKFFLFGMGDRLKLIYRSGRLLNALTGNIEEQWSVTEEIIVPSEYLVHLTLADGQTLQIREDETGVWLLQPNKRPKLIPGTRNRVNLPRFTGKTFGPILRVLHQEVLINVINGRPVPNFLVYKKAWYRDAAAMGMMLRETDNLSLIQDWIMAIHQPFDRNNHGVTEADNIGEVLFLVSLVSDKTHPAVQMMLDSAKQFQHGNYIVGKTDYTEHAVFQTKWLKHGLKSLGLPDPYVIPTQYDSYSALFWQDYTKEHVDGKKVNDISSNNYPYLTWAEDHFYSEKRGLVGNVDYPLSWEQLASEAHYPGMTVLDKDVVKQKLAFPHAWHAAEMFFLLNER
;
A
#
# COMPACT_ATOMS: atom_id res chain seq x y z
N MET A 1 43.05 -21.12 48.04
CA MET A 1 42.28 -20.01 47.44
C MET A 1 41.09 -20.60 46.69
N LEU A 2 39.94 -20.69 47.34
CA LEU A 2 38.68 -21.14 46.74
C LEU A 2 38.05 -19.93 46.03
N LYS A 3 37.86 -20.00 44.72
CA LYS A 3 37.12 -18.98 43.96
C LYS A 3 35.65 -19.38 43.89
N THR A 4 34.82 -18.64 44.60
CA THR A 4 33.36 -18.71 44.58
C THR A 4 32.87 -18.11 43.26
N CYS A 5 32.29 -18.92 42.38
CA CYS A 5 31.52 -18.43 41.23
C CYS A 5 30.09 -18.11 41.69
N LEU A 6 29.77 -16.83 41.73
CA LEU A 6 28.43 -16.31 41.97
C LEU A 6 27.60 -16.48 40.69
N PHE A 7 26.68 -17.44 40.67
CA PHE A 7 25.67 -17.57 39.61
C PHE A 7 24.59 -16.51 39.83
N VAL A 8 24.57 -15.48 38.99
CA VAL A 8 23.46 -14.52 38.92
C VAL A 8 22.40 -15.12 38.01
N LEU A 9 21.31 -15.63 38.60
CA LEU A 9 20.09 -15.94 37.85
C LEU A 9 19.43 -14.62 37.44
N ILE A 10 19.54 -14.27 36.17
CA ILE A 10 18.69 -13.23 35.56
C ILE A 10 17.35 -13.91 35.28
N THR A 11 16.39 -13.70 36.18
CA THR A 11 14.98 -14.02 35.92
C THR A 11 14.47 -13.09 34.84
N THR A 12 14.33 -13.60 33.61
CA THR A 12 13.55 -12.96 32.56
C THR A 12 12.09 -12.99 33.00
N LEU A 13 11.65 -11.90 33.64
CA LEU A 13 10.24 -11.63 33.81
C LEU A 13 9.64 -11.54 32.40
N SER A 14 8.96 -12.61 32.00
CA SER A 14 8.06 -12.63 30.85
C SER A 14 7.13 -11.44 30.99
N ALA A 15 7.32 -10.42 30.14
CA ALA A 15 6.38 -9.33 29.99
C ALA A 15 5.06 -9.97 29.55
N TRP A 16 4.16 -10.21 30.50
CA TRP A 16 2.79 -10.54 30.22
C TRP A 16 2.27 -9.45 29.29
N ALA A 17 1.91 -9.83 28.06
CA ALA A 17 1.33 -8.94 27.07
C ALA A 17 0.10 -8.28 27.70
N GLN A 18 0.30 -7.08 28.24
CA GLN A 18 -0.77 -6.26 28.77
C GLN A 18 -1.68 -5.99 27.58
N LYS A 19 -2.91 -6.53 27.60
CA LYS A 19 -3.88 -6.30 26.53
C LYS A 19 -3.99 -4.80 26.33
N SER A 20 -3.66 -4.31 25.14
CA SER A 20 -3.83 -2.90 24.80
C SER A 20 -5.27 -2.50 25.15
N PRO A 21 -5.47 -1.34 25.82
CA PRO A 21 -6.81 -0.90 26.16
C PRO A 21 -7.63 -0.73 24.89
N ALA A 22 -8.91 -1.10 24.96
CA ALA A 22 -9.84 -0.88 23.86
C ALA A 22 -9.95 0.63 23.55
N PRO A 23 -10.21 1.00 22.28
CA PRO A 23 -10.29 2.41 21.92
C PRO A 23 -11.51 3.07 22.54
N THR A 24 -11.39 4.37 22.78
CA THR A 24 -12.48 5.24 23.25
C THR A 24 -13.13 5.96 22.07
N LEU A 25 -14.31 6.52 22.30
CA LEU A 25 -14.97 7.42 21.34
C LEU A 25 -14.03 8.58 20.97
N HIS A 26 -14.00 8.93 19.69
CA HIS A 26 -13.39 10.16 19.20
C HIS A 26 -14.28 11.35 19.57
N THR A 27 -13.72 12.36 20.21
CA THR A 27 -14.48 13.44 20.85
C THR A 27 -14.96 14.52 19.87
N ASP A 28 -14.25 14.74 18.77
CA ASP A 28 -14.60 15.75 17.76
C ASP A 28 -14.39 15.24 16.31
N PRO A 29 -15.27 14.36 15.79
CA PRO A 29 -15.14 13.85 14.43
C PRO A 29 -15.23 14.96 13.36
N ALA A 30 -16.07 15.98 13.58
CA ALA A 30 -16.27 17.06 12.61
C ALA A 30 -15.04 17.96 12.49
N GLY A 31 -14.40 18.32 13.61
CA GLY A 31 -13.15 19.05 13.62
C GLY A 31 -12.00 18.28 12.96
N ALA A 32 -11.89 16.97 13.25
CA ALA A 32 -10.89 16.12 12.60
C ALA A 32 -11.08 16.04 11.08
N LEU A 33 -12.33 15.89 10.60
CA LEU A 33 -12.64 15.91 9.17
C LEU A 33 -12.28 17.27 8.53
N LYS A 34 -12.56 18.37 9.23
CA LYS A 34 -12.21 19.70 8.76
C LYS A 34 -10.69 19.85 8.57
N THR A 35 -9.89 19.45 9.57
CA THR A 35 -8.42 19.49 9.47
C THR A 35 -7.90 18.62 8.32
N TYR A 36 -8.49 17.44 8.12
CA TYR A 36 -8.15 16.57 6.99
C TYR A 36 -8.44 17.25 5.64
N ARG A 37 -9.62 17.87 5.49
CA ARG A 37 -10.00 18.59 4.26
C ARG A 37 -9.13 19.81 3.98
N GLU A 38 -8.71 20.52 5.02
CA GLU A 38 -7.75 21.63 4.88
C GLU A 38 -6.39 21.13 4.37
N ASN A 39 -5.93 19.97 4.83
CA ASN A 39 -4.72 19.32 4.30
C ASN A 39 -4.89 18.91 2.83
N LEU A 40 -6.03 18.32 2.46
CA LEU A 40 -6.32 17.98 1.06
C LEU A 40 -6.38 19.21 0.16
N ALA A 41 -6.98 20.30 0.63
CA ALA A 41 -7.03 21.56 -0.12
C ALA A 41 -5.61 22.12 -0.37
N LEU A 42 -4.73 22.03 0.63
CA LEU A 42 -3.32 22.39 0.47
C LEU A 42 -2.63 21.48 -0.56
N LEU A 43 -2.81 20.16 -0.46
CA LEU A 43 -2.22 19.21 -1.42
C LEU A 43 -2.67 19.51 -2.85
N ARG A 44 -3.97 19.73 -3.07
CA ARG A 44 -4.54 20.12 -4.37
C ARG A 44 -4.00 21.46 -4.86
N THR A 45 -3.70 22.39 -3.97
CA THR A 45 -3.05 23.66 -4.36
C THR A 45 -1.60 23.44 -4.81
N GLU A 46 -0.88 22.51 -4.17
CA GLU A 46 0.50 22.19 -4.53
C GLU A 46 0.65 21.33 -5.79
N HIS A 47 -0.36 20.53 -6.11
CA HIS A 47 -0.40 19.62 -7.27
C HIS A 47 -1.54 20.06 -8.21
N PRO A 48 -1.27 20.91 -9.21
CA PRO A 48 -2.31 21.60 -9.98
C PRO A 48 -3.09 20.71 -10.95
N ASN A 49 -2.63 19.47 -11.16
CA ASN A 49 -3.30 18.51 -12.02
C ASN A 49 -4.32 17.71 -11.19
N HIS A 50 -5.57 17.71 -11.64
CA HIS A 50 -6.67 17.10 -10.91
C HIS A 50 -7.42 16.06 -11.73
N ARG A 51 -8.00 15.09 -11.03
CA ARG A 51 -8.89 14.10 -11.60
C ARG A 51 -10.25 14.16 -10.92
N GLU A 52 -11.29 14.34 -11.73
CA GLU A 52 -12.67 14.15 -11.28
C GLU A 52 -12.91 12.65 -11.09
N LEU A 53 -13.19 12.26 -9.86
CA LEU A 53 -13.51 10.89 -9.45
C LEU A 53 -14.95 10.84 -8.92
N PRO A 54 -15.63 9.68 -9.01
CA PRO A 54 -16.97 9.55 -8.48
C PRO A 54 -16.98 9.69 -6.96
N ASP A 55 -17.77 10.63 -6.44
CA ASP A 55 -17.97 10.83 -5.00
C ASP A 55 -18.87 9.72 -4.43
N LEU A 56 -18.24 8.62 -4.04
CA LEU A 56 -18.90 7.50 -3.40
C LEU A 56 -18.75 7.63 -1.88
N LYS A 57 -19.88 7.76 -1.17
CA LYS A 57 -19.89 7.77 0.30
C LYS A 57 -19.71 6.35 0.86
N PHE A 58 -18.46 5.94 1.06
CA PHE A 58 -18.10 4.68 1.72
C PHE A 58 -16.77 4.80 2.48
N PHE A 59 -16.47 3.81 3.32
CA PHE A 59 -15.16 3.69 3.96
C PHE A 59 -14.74 2.22 4.06
N LEU A 60 -13.46 1.93 3.84
CA LEU A 60 -12.92 0.57 3.96
C LEU A 60 -12.28 0.37 5.32
N PHE A 61 -12.63 -0.73 5.97
CA PHE A 61 -11.99 -1.21 7.19
C PHE A 61 -11.36 -2.58 6.97
N GLY A 62 -10.39 -2.93 7.81
CA GLY A 62 -9.68 -4.21 7.75
C GLY A 62 -8.26 -4.08 7.22
N MET A 63 -7.50 -3.12 7.74
CA MET A 63 -6.07 -2.94 7.49
C MET A 63 -5.25 -4.17 7.88
N GLY A 64 -4.27 -4.56 7.06
CA GLY A 64 -3.48 -5.76 7.27
C GLY A 64 -4.30 -7.03 7.03
N ASP A 65 -3.91 -8.17 7.60
CA ASP A 65 -4.66 -9.42 7.39
C ASP A 65 -5.87 -9.55 8.33
N ARG A 66 -6.81 -8.62 8.18
CA ARG A 66 -8.11 -8.57 8.87
C ARG A 66 -9.24 -8.82 7.88
N LEU A 67 -10.40 -9.24 8.41
CA LEU A 67 -11.66 -9.24 7.66
C LEU A 67 -11.86 -7.89 6.96
N LYS A 68 -12.04 -7.92 5.65
CA LYS A 68 -12.28 -6.73 4.81
C LYS A 68 -13.72 -6.30 4.94
N LEU A 69 -13.94 -5.04 5.29
CA LEU A 69 -15.26 -4.49 5.54
C LEU A 69 -15.48 -3.19 4.77
N ILE A 70 -16.72 -2.95 4.35
CA ILE A 70 -17.15 -1.72 3.71
C ILE A 70 -18.26 -1.12 4.56
N TYR A 71 -18.06 0.11 5.05
CA TYR A 71 -19.17 0.93 5.51
C TYR A 71 -19.82 1.65 4.33
N ARG A 72 -21.15 1.57 4.20
CA ARG A 72 -21.93 2.37 3.22
C ARG A 72 -23.38 2.55 3.68
N SER A 73 -23.82 3.80 3.83
CA SER A 73 -25.21 4.18 4.08
C SER A 73 -25.86 3.39 5.24
N GLY A 74 -25.23 3.43 6.41
CA GLY A 74 -25.71 2.74 7.61
C GLY A 74 -25.56 1.21 7.60
N ARG A 75 -24.80 0.63 6.67
CA ARG A 75 -24.48 -0.80 6.64
C ARG A 75 -22.98 -1.02 6.72
N LEU A 76 -22.58 -2.02 7.51
CA LEU A 76 -21.23 -2.57 7.50
C LEU A 76 -21.28 -3.93 6.80
N LEU A 77 -20.60 -4.04 5.67
CA LEU A 77 -20.63 -5.19 4.78
C LEU A 77 -19.29 -5.92 4.81
N ASN A 78 -19.29 -7.23 4.70
CA ASN A 78 -18.13 -8.00 4.31
C ASN A 78 -17.77 -7.68 2.84
N ALA A 79 -16.57 -7.17 2.61
CA ALA A 79 -16.18 -6.67 1.28
C ALA A 79 -16.05 -7.78 0.23
N LEU A 80 -15.79 -9.02 0.64
CA LEU A 80 -15.56 -10.15 -0.26
C LEU A 80 -16.84 -10.94 -0.56
N THR A 81 -17.76 -11.00 0.39
CA THR A 81 -19.01 -11.77 0.23
C THR A 81 -20.23 -10.90 -0.03
N GLY A 82 -20.17 -9.61 0.31
CA GLY A 82 -21.31 -8.70 0.28
C GLY A 82 -22.31 -8.89 1.43
N ASN A 83 -22.05 -9.81 2.35
CA ASN A 83 -22.92 -10.04 3.51
C ASN A 83 -22.97 -8.81 4.42
N ILE A 84 -24.15 -8.53 4.98
CA ILE A 84 -24.32 -7.48 5.98
C ILE A 84 -23.85 -8.04 7.34
N GLU A 85 -22.82 -7.45 7.90
CA GLU A 85 -22.30 -7.78 9.24
C GLU A 85 -23.06 -6.99 10.31
N GLU A 86 -23.36 -5.72 10.04
CA GLU A 86 -24.15 -4.84 10.92
C GLU A 86 -24.97 -3.85 10.08
N GLN A 87 -26.10 -3.40 10.62
CA GLN A 87 -26.96 -2.41 9.97
C GLN A 87 -27.64 -1.49 11.00
N TRP A 88 -27.72 -0.21 10.66
CA TRP A 88 -28.31 0.83 11.49
C TRP A 88 -29.24 1.74 10.67
N SER A 89 -30.25 2.28 11.33
CA SER A 89 -31.05 3.39 10.80
C SER A 89 -30.33 4.71 11.10
N VAL A 90 -29.67 5.27 10.10
CA VAL A 90 -28.80 6.45 10.21
C VAL A 90 -29.51 7.69 9.70
N THR A 91 -29.40 8.81 10.42
CA THR A 91 -29.87 10.14 10.00
C THR A 91 -28.72 11.02 9.52
N GLU A 92 -27.54 10.86 10.10
CA GLU A 92 -26.32 11.58 9.74
C GLU A 92 -25.10 10.67 9.83
N GLU A 93 -24.17 10.83 8.88
CA GLU A 93 -22.91 10.11 8.85
C GLU A 93 -21.74 11.06 8.59
N ILE A 94 -20.64 10.89 9.32
CA ILE A 94 -19.37 11.60 9.14
C ILE A 94 -18.27 10.54 8.99
N ILE A 95 -17.63 10.52 7.81
CA ILE A 95 -16.47 9.67 7.55
C ILE A 95 -15.22 10.53 7.74
N VAL A 96 -14.29 10.08 8.58
CA VAL A 96 -13.02 10.75 8.87
C VAL A 96 -11.89 9.81 8.46
N PRO A 97 -11.43 9.84 7.19
CA PRO A 97 -10.45 8.89 6.69
C PRO A 97 -9.14 8.86 7.48
N SER A 98 -8.63 10.04 7.84
CA SER A 98 -7.38 10.17 8.62
C SER A 98 -7.48 9.59 10.04
N GLU A 99 -8.68 9.42 10.59
CA GLU A 99 -8.90 8.84 11.92
C GLU A 99 -9.43 7.40 11.87
N TYR A 100 -9.52 6.82 10.67
CA TYR A 100 -10.06 5.48 10.43
C TYR A 100 -11.42 5.30 11.13
N LEU A 101 -12.29 6.29 10.93
CA LEU A 101 -13.49 6.50 11.73
C LEU A 101 -14.70 6.79 10.85
N VAL A 102 -15.81 6.13 11.17
CA VAL A 102 -17.15 6.51 10.74
C VAL A 102 -17.98 6.82 11.98
N HIS A 103 -18.49 8.06 12.07
CA HIS A 103 -19.39 8.50 13.12
C HIS A 103 -20.82 8.58 12.60
N LEU A 104 -21.76 7.99 13.33
CA LEU A 104 -23.16 7.88 12.97
C LEU A 104 -24.03 8.54 14.04
N THR A 105 -25.00 9.35 13.59
CA THR A 105 -26.19 9.71 14.36
C THR A 105 -27.32 8.79 13.91
N LEU A 106 -27.90 8.07 14.86
CA LEU A 106 -28.97 7.10 14.61
C LEU A 106 -30.34 7.78 14.66
N ALA A 107 -31.35 7.13 14.07
CA ALA A 107 -32.72 7.63 14.03
C ALA A 107 -33.38 7.85 15.41
N ASP A 108 -32.87 7.18 16.45
CA ASP A 108 -33.30 7.34 17.84
C ASP A 108 -32.49 8.41 18.61
N GLY A 109 -31.61 9.16 17.92
CA GLY A 109 -30.74 10.18 18.51
C GLY A 109 -29.49 9.65 19.20
N GLN A 110 -29.29 8.32 19.26
CA GLN A 110 -28.04 7.75 19.76
C GLN A 110 -26.88 7.98 18.79
N THR A 111 -25.66 7.96 19.31
CA THR A 111 -24.45 7.97 18.49
C THR A 111 -23.76 6.61 18.48
N LEU A 112 -23.14 6.30 17.36
CA LEU A 112 -22.29 5.12 17.18
C LEU A 112 -21.04 5.52 16.41
N GLN A 113 -19.89 4.95 16.76
CA GLN A 113 -18.67 5.07 15.98
C GLN A 113 -18.17 3.69 15.57
N ILE A 114 -17.85 3.55 14.29
CA ILE A 114 -17.06 2.44 13.76
C ILE A 114 -15.63 2.96 13.66
N ARG A 115 -14.70 2.39 14.41
CA ARG A 115 -13.30 2.87 14.48
C ARG A 115 -12.34 1.71 14.32
N GLU A 116 -11.32 1.88 13.49
CA GLU A 116 -10.24 0.93 13.37
C GLU A 116 -8.96 1.45 14.03
N ASP A 117 -8.32 0.59 14.82
CA ASP A 117 -7.07 0.87 15.52
C ASP A 117 -6.02 -0.21 15.27
N GLU A 118 -4.90 -0.17 15.99
CA GLU A 118 -3.79 -1.11 15.89
C GLU A 118 -4.20 -2.56 16.22
N THR A 119 -5.37 -2.79 16.79
CA THR A 119 -5.82 -4.12 17.28
C THR A 119 -7.04 -4.68 16.58
N GLY A 120 -7.88 -3.85 15.96
CA GLY A 120 -8.99 -4.30 15.12
C GLY A 120 -10.02 -3.22 14.81
N VAL A 121 -11.20 -3.64 14.35
CA VAL A 121 -12.34 -2.75 14.03
C VAL A 121 -13.36 -2.84 15.15
N TRP A 122 -13.75 -1.68 15.69
CA TRP A 122 -14.56 -1.56 16.89
C TRP A 122 -15.85 -0.79 16.64
N LEU A 123 -16.91 -1.23 17.30
CA LEU A 123 -18.13 -0.45 17.50
C LEU A 123 -18.11 0.17 18.89
N LEU A 124 -18.25 1.49 18.92
CA LEU A 124 -18.20 2.30 20.13
C LEU A 124 -19.52 3.07 20.27
N GLN A 125 -20.12 3.00 21.45
CA GLN A 125 -21.31 3.77 21.79
C GLN A 125 -21.17 4.36 23.20
N PRO A 126 -21.76 5.53 23.47
CA PRO A 126 -21.81 6.06 24.82
C PRO A 126 -22.38 5.04 25.81
N ASN A 127 -21.76 4.92 26.98
CA ASN A 127 -22.21 4.06 28.09
C ASN A 127 -22.28 2.55 27.77
N LYS A 128 -21.71 2.09 26.64
CA LYS A 128 -21.57 0.66 26.32
C LYS A 128 -20.10 0.27 26.28
N ARG A 129 -19.82 -1.00 26.57
CA ARG A 129 -18.47 -1.55 26.40
C ARG A 129 -18.11 -1.58 24.90
N PRO A 130 -16.88 -1.21 24.52
CA PRO A 130 -16.39 -1.38 23.15
C PRO A 130 -16.61 -2.81 22.64
N LYS A 131 -17.21 -2.95 21.45
CA LYS A 131 -17.42 -4.25 20.79
C LYS A 131 -16.47 -4.39 19.62
N LEU A 132 -15.60 -5.41 19.66
CA LEU A 132 -14.75 -5.76 18.53
C LEU A 132 -15.55 -6.53 17.47
N ILE A 133 -15.40 -6.19 16.18
CA ILE A 133 -15.98 -6.96 15.08
C ILE A 133 -15.21 -8.29 14.92
N PRO A 134 -15.87 -9.45 14.96
CA PRO A 134 -15.23 -10.75 14.74
C PRO A 134 -14.42 -10.80 13.43
N GLY A 135 -13.29 -11.51 13.44
CA GLY A 135 -12.41 -11.60 12.25
C GLY A 135 -11.51 -10.39 12.01
N THR A 136 -11.60 -9.33 12.83
CA THR A 136 -10.75 -8.13 12.69
C THR A 136 -9.60 -8.06 13.70
N ARG A 137 -9.49 -9.04 14.60
CA ARG A 137 -8.39 -9.09 15.58
C ARG A 137 -7.08 -9.49 14.91
N ASN A 138 -6.30 -8.50 14.51
CA ASN A 138 -4.91 -8.71 14.08
C ASN A 138 -4.13 -7.41 14.32
N ARG A 139 -2.86 -7.48 14.69
CA ARG A 139 -2.10 -6.28 15.02
C ARG A 139 -1.53 -5.62 13.76
N VAL A 140 -1.63 -4.30 13.70
CA VAL A 140 -0.94 -3.45 12.72
C VAL A 140 -0.34 -2.25 13.45
N ASN A 141 0.71 -1.64 12.93
CA ASN A 141 1.24 -0.37 13.43
C ASN A 141 0.62 0.79 12.65
N LEU A 142 0.12 1.83 13.33
CA LEU A 142 -0.60 2.96 12.71
C LEU A 142 0.02 4.32 13.11
N PRO A 143 1.22 4.65 12.64
CA PRO A 143 1.89 5.90 12.96
C PRO A 143 0.99 7.13 12.72
N ARG A 144 1.12 8.11 13.61
CA ARG A 144 0.36 9.37 13.54
C ARG A 144 0.96 10.39 12.58
N PHE A 145 2.19 10.16 12.13
CA PHE A 145 2.97 11.09 11.29
C PHE A 145 3.00 12.52 11.87
N THR A 146 3.11 12.62 13.20
CA THR A 146 3.13 13.90 13.91
C THR A 146 4.31 14.75 13.44
N GLY A 147 4.04 16.01 13.12
CA GLY A 147 5.06 16.96 12.63
C GLY A 147 5.27 16.95 11.12
N LYS A 148 4.63 16.05 10.37
CA LYS A 148 4.63 16.07 8.90
C LYS A 148 3.55 17.02 8.37
N THR A 149 3.90 17.82 7.35
CA THR A 149 2.99 18.78 6.70
C THR A 149 1.69 18.12 6.26
N PHE A 150 1.78 16.94 5.66
CA PHE A 150 0.63 16.17 5.15
C PHE A 150 0.28 14.97 6.05
N GLY A 151 0.55 15.03 7.36
CA GLY A 151 0.34 13.92 8.29
C GLY A 151 -1.03 13.21 8.16
N PRO A 152 -2.17 13.93 8.14
CA PRO A 152 -3.49 13.34 7.91
C PRO A 152 -3.63 12.58 6.59
N ILE A 153 -3.01 13.06 5.51
CA ILE A 153 -3.01 12.41 4.19
C ILE A 153 -2.13 11.16 4.20
N LEU A 154 -0.94 11.22 4.83
CA LEU A 154 -0.05 10.07 4.98
C LEU A 154 -0.75 8.91 5.72
N ARG A 155 -1.61 9.20 6.70
CA ARG A 155 -2.46 8.19 7.36
C ARG A 155 -3.41 7.49 6.38
N VAL A 156 -4.05 8.25 5.50
CA VAL A 156 -4.98 7.69 4.50
C VAL A 156 -4.22 6.84 3.47
N LEU A 157 -3.10 7.33 2.93
CA LEU A 157 -2.28 6.58 1.98
C LEU A 157 -1.72 5.29 2.59
N HIS A 158 -1.31 5.35 3.86
CA HIS A 158 -0.88 4.16 4.61
C HIS A 158 -2.01 3.15 4.79
N GLN A 159 -3.23 3.61 5.10
CA GLN A 159 -4.42 2.76 5.14
C GLN A 159 -4.70 2.09 3.80
N GLU A 160 -4.54 2.82 2.70
CA GLU A 160 -4.78 2.32 1.35
C GLU A 160 -3.76 1.28 0.88
N VAL A 161 -2.54 1.29 1.44
CA VAL A 161 -1.60 0.17 1.30
C VAL A 161 -2.00 -1.00 2.21
N LEU A 162 -2.30 -0.75 3.47
CA LEU A 162 -2.62 -1.81 4.44
C LEU A 162 -3.90 -2.59 4.11
N ILE A 163 -4.94 -1.92 3.61
CA ILE A 163 -6.21 -2.56 3.24
C ILE A 163 -6.03 -3.59 2.12
N ASN A 164 -5.00 -3.42 1.31
CA ASN A 164 -4.64 -4.26 0.18
C ASN A 164 -3.71 -5.44 0.55
N VAL A 165 -3.46 -5.67 1.84
CA VAL A 165 -2.89 -6.93 2.33
C VAL A 165 -4.03 -7.92 2.61
N ILE A 166 -4.08 -9.05 1.89
CA ILE A 166 -5.14 -10.05 2.02
C ILE A 166 -4.56 -11.46 2.12
N ASN A 167 -4.90 -12.19 3.20
CA ASN A 167 -4.33 -13.50 3.53
C ASN A 167 -2.79 -13.47 3.52
N GLY A 168 -2.22 -12.41 4.10
CA GLY A 168 -0.77 -12.14 4.12
C GLY A 168 -0.15 -11.74 2.78
N ARG A 169 -0.94 -11.51 1.72
CA ARG A 169 -0.44 -11.18 0.37
C ARG A 169 -0.61 -9.69 0.05
N PRO A 170 0.44 -8.99 -0.42
CA PRO A 170 0.33 -7.62 -0.91
C PRO A 170 -0.20 -7.61 -2.36
N VAL A 171 -1.47 -7.26 -2.55
CA VAL A 171 -2.08 -7.19 -3.90
C VAL A 171 -2.30 -5.73 -4.32
N PRO A 172 -2.34 -5.39 -5.62
CA PRO A 172 -2.52 -3.99 -6.05
C PRO A 172 -3.86 -3.39 -5.58
N ASN A 173 -4.93 -4.18 -5.69
CA ASN A 173 -6.25 -3.89 -5.14
C ASN A 173 -6.97 -5.21 -4.82
N PHE A 174 -7.38 -5.41 -3.57
CA PHE A 174 -7.94 -6.70 -3.13
C PHE A 174 -9.31 -7.06 -3.72
N LEU A 175 -10.04 -6.09 -4.27
CA LEU A 175 -11.34 -6.31 -4.91
C LEU A 175 -11.20 -6.80 -6.35
N VAL A 176 -10.16 -6.36 -7.08
CA VAL A 176 -10.02 -6.63 -8.52
C VAL A 176 -8.81 -7.50 -8.88
N TYR A 177 -7.85 -7.68 -7.97
CA TYR A 177 -6.69 -8.55 -8.17
C TYR A 177 -6.67 -9.73 -7.20
N LYS A 178 -6.44 -10.93 -7.74
CA LYS A 178 -6.36 -12.18 -6.97
C LYS A 178 -4.94 -12.55 -6.55
N LYS A 179 -3.94 -11.96 -7.19
CA LYS A 179 -2.53 -12.29 -7.04
C LYS A 179 -1.72 -11.04 -6.72
N ALA A 180 -0.66 -11.22 -5.94
CA ALA A 180 0.35 -10.21 -5.75
C ALA A 180 1.15 -10.03 -7.04
N TRP A 181 1.52 -8.79 -7.33
CA TRP A 181 2.46 -8.43 -8.38
C TRP A 181 3.77 -8.06 -7.71
N TYR A 182 4.91 -8.55 -8.20
CA TYR A 182 6.18 -8.30 -7.54
C TYR A 182 6.54 -6.81 -7.52
N ARG A 183 6.19 -6.07 -8.57
CA ARG A 183 6.37 -4.62 -8.66
C ARG A 183 5.59 -3.85 -7.58
N ASP A 184 4.27 -4.06 -7.51
CA ASP A 184 3.42 -3.50 -6.45
C ASP A 184 3.86 -3.97 -5.06
N ALA A 185 4.17 -5.25 -4.92
CA ALA A 185 4.62 -5.82 -3.65
C ALA A 185 5.94 -5.20 -3.18
N ALA A 186 6.86 -4.87 -4.08
CA ALA A 186 8.10 -4.19 -3.74
C ALA A 186 7.83 -2.78 -3.19
N ALA A 187 6.97 -1.99 -3.86
CA ALA A 187 6.56 -0.66 -3.38
C ALA A 187 5.82 -0.75 -2.03
N MET A 188 4.89 -1.69 -1.88
CA MET A 188 4.22 -1.97 -0.61
C MET A 188 5.23 -2.40 0.46
N GLY A 189 6.18 -3.29 0.14
CA GLY A 189 7.20 -3.79 1.04
C GLY A 189 8.11 -2.69 1.58
N MET A 190 8.47 -1.70 0.76
CA MET A 190 9.18 -0.50 1.21
C MET A 190 8.37 0.25 2.29
N MET A 191 7.08 0.51 2.06
CA MET A 191 6.24 1.25 3.02
C MET A 191 5.97 0.42 4.28
N LEU A 192 5.71 -0.88 4.13
CA LEU A 192 5.48 -1.77 5.25
C LEU A 192 6.72 -1.88 6.14
N ARG A 193 7.93 -1.85 5.58
CA ARG A 193 9.16 -1.71 6.37
C ARG A 193 9.22 -0.35 7.08
N GLU A 194 9.02 0.76 6.35
CA GLU A 194 9.09 2.13 6.90
C GLU A 194 8.11 2.36 8.06
N THR A 195 6.96 1.68 8.03
CA THR A 195 5.88 1.82 9.01
C THR A 195 5.82 0.69 10.03
N ASP A 196 6.84 -0.18 10.11
CA ASP A 196 6.89 -1.31 11.04
C ASP A 196 5.68 -2.27 10.94
N ASN A 197 5.33 -2.61 9.69
CA ASN A 197 4.25 -3.52 9.30
C ASN A 197 4.71 -4.67 8.40
N LEU A 198 6.02 -4.85 8.20
CA LEU A 198 6.57 -5.86 7.28
C LEU A 198 6.16 -7.31 7.65
N SER A 199 5.95 -7.57 8.94
CA SER A 199 5.48 -8.88 9.42
C SER A 199 4.16 -9.34 8.78
N LEU A 200 3.34 -8.42 8.26
CA LEU A 200 2.08 -8.72 7.59
C LEU A 200 2.26 -9.49 6.27
N ILE A 201 3.40 -9.36 5.62
CA ILE A 201 3.70 -10.02 4.33
C ILE A 201 4.92 -10.92 4.38
N GLN A 202 5.54 -11.07 5.56
CA GLN A 202 6.79 -11.82 5.74
C GLN A 202 6.66 -13.27 5.27
N ASP A 203 5.60 -13.98 5.70
CA ASP A 203 5.39 -15.37 5.31
C ASP A 203 5.17 -15.53 3.80
N TRP A 204 4.54 -14.54 3.16
CA TRP A 204 4.37 -14.55 1.71
C TRP A 204 5.71 -14.37 0.98
N ILE A 205 6.58 -13.46 1.44
CA ILE A 205 7.91 -13.28 0.87
C ILE A 205 8.75 -14.56 1.05
N MET A 206 8.74 -15.16 2.24
CA MET A 206 9.46 -16.42 2.52
C MET A 206 8.95 -17.60 1.69
N ALA A 207 7.72 -17.53 1.19
CA ALA A 207 7.13 -18.56 0.33
C ALA A 207 7.42 -18.33 -1.18
N ILE A 208 8.10 -17.25 -1.56
CA ILE A 208 8.48 -17.01 -2.96
C ILE A 208 9.43 -18.11 -3.44
N HIS A 209 9.01 -18.80 -4.49
CA HIS A 209 9.76 -19.90 -5.11
C HIS A 209 9.64 -19.87 -6.65
N GLN A 210 9.21 -18.73 -7.21
CA GLN A 210 9.09 -18.50 -8.65
C GLN A 210 9.70 -17.14 -8.99
N PRO A 211 10.48 -17.04 -10.08
CA PRO A 211 11.16 -15.80 -10.46
C PRO A 211 10.27 -14.76 -11.11
N PHE A 212 9.08 -15.17 -11.56
CA PHE A 212 8.14 -14.31 -12.25
C PHE A 212 6.75 -14.54 -11.68
N ASP A 213 6.01 -13.46 -11.42
CA ASP A 213 4.61 -13.57 -11.00
C ASP A 213 3.69 -13.98 -12.17
N ARG A 214 4.13 -13.69 -13.41
CA ARG A 214 3.45 -13.99 -14.67
C ARG A 214 2.05 -13.39 -14.75
N ASN A 215 1.82 -12.27 -14.08
CA ASN A 215 0.49 -11.66 -14.02
C ASN A 215 0.09 -10.98 -15.34
N ASN A 216 1.06 -10.43 -16.08
CA ASN A 216 0.85 -9.88 -17.43
C ASN A 216 0.73 -11.01 -18.49
N HIS A 217 -0.43 -11.66 -18.57
CA HIS A 217 -0.73 -12.74 -19.53
C HIS A 217 0.35 -13.84 -19.65
N GLY A 218 1.01 -14.20 -18.55
CA GLY A 218 2.03 -15.24 -18.55
C GLY A 218 3.45 -14.77 -18.87
N VAL A 219 3.67 -13.49 -19.20
CA VAL A 219 4.97 -12.91 -19.54
C VAL A 219 5.94 -13.03 -18.36
N THR A 220 7.19 -13.39 -18.64
CA THR A 220 8.30 -13.31 -17.68
C THR A 220 8.90 -11.93 -17.74
N GLU A 221 8.51 -11.05 -16.82
CA GLU A 221 9.00 -9.68 -16.81
C GLU A 221 10.37 -9.58 -16.15
N ALA A 222 11.31 -8.89 -16.79
CA ALA A 222 12.71 -8.93 -16.37
C ALA A 222 13.00 -8.11 -15.09
N ASP A 223 12.15 -7.13 -14.78
CA ASP A 223 12.17 -6.33 -13.54
C ASP A 223 11.88 -7.17 -12.29
N ASN A 224 11.04 -8.20 -12.40
CA ASN A 224 10.70 -9.12 -11.30
C ASN A 224 11.94 -9.71 -10.60
N ILE A 225 13.03 -9.94 -11.32
CA ILE A 225 14.26 -10.52 -10.75
C ILE A 225 14.81 -9.61 -9.65
N GLY A 226 14.94 -8.31 -9.94
CA GLY A 226 15.42 -7.33 -8.99
C GLY A 226 14.45 -7.06 -7.85
N GLU A 227 13.16 -7.00 -8.18
CA GLU A 227 12.06 -6.82 -7.21
C GLU A 227 12.01 -7.96 -6.20
N VAL A 228 12.13 -9.22 -6.64
CA VAL A 228 12.14 -10.40 -5.76
C VAL A 228 13.38 -10.43 -4.89
N LEU A 229 14.57 -10.14 -5.45
CA LEU A 229 15.79 -10.05 -4.65
C LEU A 229 15.66 -8.98 -3.55
N PHE A 230 15.10 -7.82 -3.90
CA PHE A 230 14.79 -6.77 -2.94
C PHE A 230 13.78 -7.25 -1.88
N LEU A 231 12.66 -7.85 -2.28
CA LEU A 231 11.64 -8.37 -1.36
C LEU A 231 12.25 -9.37 -0.37
N VAL A 232 13.03 -10.34 -0.85
CA VAL A 232 13.73 -11.32 0.00
C VAL A 232 14.65 -10.63 1.00
N SER A 233 15.36 -9.57 0.59
CA SER A 233 16.26 -8.80 1.48
C SER A 233 15.55 -8.14 2.67
N LEU A 234 14.22 -7.96 2.59
CA LEU A 234 13.45 -7.37 3.68
C LEU A 234 13.31 -8.33 4.86
N VAL A 235 13.29 -9.65 4.63
CA VAL A 235 12.93 -10.65 5.66
C VAL A 235 13.91 -11.81 5.80
N SER A 236 14.88 -11.92 4.89
CA SER A 236 15.86 -13.00 4.81
C SER A 236 17.16 -12.46 4.24
N ASP A 237 18.15 -13.34 4.08
CA ASP A 237 19.42 -13.04 3.45
C ASP A 237 19.63 -13.82 2.14
N LYS A 238 20.87 -13.73 1.62
CA LYS A 238 21.32 -14.40 0.39
C LYS A 238 21.21 -15.93 0.39
N THR A 239 20.94 -16.57 1.52
CA THR A 239 20.77 -18.04 1.61
C THR A 239 19.37 -18.51 1.25
N HIS A 240 18.42 -17.59 1.08
CA HIS A 240 17.06 -17.92 0.65
C HIS A 240 17.06 -18.64 -0.71
N PRO A 241 16.32 -19.76 -0.88
CA PRO A 241 16.33 -20.53 -2.13
C PRO A 241 15.95 -19.73 -3.39
N ALA A 242 15.08 -18.73 -3.24
CA ALA A 242 14.70 -17.84 -4.34
C ALA A 242 15.90 -17.05 -4.90
N VAL A 243 16.92 -16.73 -4.09
CA VAL A 243 18.07 -15.91 -4.52
C VAL A 243 18.79 -16.58 -5.68
N GLN A 244 19.18 -17.85 -5.52
CA GLN A 244 19.89 -18.57 -6.58
C GLN A 244 19.02 -18.71 -7.84
N MET A 245 17.71 -18.94 -7.65
CA MET A 245 16.76 -19.01 -8.76
C MET A 245 16.65 -17.69 -9.54
N MET A 246 16.68 -16.53 -8.86
CA MET A 246 16.71 -15.22 -9.51
C MET A 246 18.01 -15.02 -10.29
N LEU A 247 19.16 -15.35 -9.69
CA LEU A 247 20.47 -15.23 -10.32
C LEU A 247 20.58 -16.10 -11.59
N ASP A 248 20.05 -17.31 -11.56
CA ASP A 248 20.01 -18.18 -12.73
C ASP A 248 19.03 -17.67 -13.78
N SER A 249 17.89 -17.12 -13.36
CA SER A 249 16.89 -16.53 -14.26
C SER A 249 17.39 -15.25 -14.93
N ALA A 250 18.27 -14.47 -14.30
CA ALA A 250 18.86 -13.26 -14.90
C ALA A 250 19.66 -13.56 -16.17
N LYS A 251 20.27 -14.74 -16.26
CA LYS A 251 21.08 -15.16 -17.42
C LYS A 251 20.28 -15.17 -18.72
N GLN A 252 18.97 -15.43 -18.67
CA GLN A 252 18.11 -15.47 -19.86
C GLN A 252 17.86 -14.08 -20.48
N PHE A 253 18.03 -13.01 -19.69
CA PHE A 253 17.85 -11.62 -20.13
C PHE A 253 19.17 -10.89 -20.32
N GLN A 254 20.30 -11.57 -20.10
CA GLN A 254 21.60 -10.92 -20.13
C GLN A 254 21.96 -10.46 -21.55
N HIS A 255 22.29 -9.18 -21.66
CA HIS A 255 22.82 -8.56 -22.87
C HIS A 255 24.12 -7.83 -22.53
N GLY A 256 25.25 -8.49 -22.77
CA GLY A 256 26.56 -7.98 -22.33
C GLY A 256 26.63 -7.86 -20.81
N ASN A 257 26.72 -6.62 -20.32
CA ASN A 257 26.80 -6.26 -18.90
C ASN A 257 25.50 -5.66 -18.33
N TYR A 258 24.36 -5.82 -18.99
CA TYR A 258 23.05 -5.42 -18.46
C TYR A 258 21.99 -6.49 -18.74
N ILE A 259 20.78 -6.30 -18.24
CA ILE A 259 19.64 -7.17 -18.59
C ILE A 259 18.62 -6.41 -19.43
N VAL A 260 18.00 -7.11 -20.38
CA VAL A 260 16.90 -6.59 -21.19
C VAL A 260 15.87 -7.71 -21.43
N GLY A 261 14.62 -7.38 -21.15
CA GLY A 261 13.45 -8.20 -21.43
C GLY A 261 12.22 -7.32 -21.50
N LYS A 262 11.03 -7.91 -21.37
CA LYS A 262 9.78 -7.14 -21.35
C LYS A 262 9.41 -6.72 -19.93
N THR A 263 8.81 -5.55 -19.82
CA THR A 263 8.03 -5.05 -18.69
C THR A 263 6.85 -4.28 -19.30
N ASP A 264 5.62 -4.62 -18.94
CA ASP A 264 4.38 -4.12 -19.56
C ASP A 264 4.41 -4.20 -21.10
N TYR A 265 4.89 -5.35 -21.59
CA TYR A 265 5.05 -5.71 -23.02
C TYR A 265 6.12 -4.96 -23.81
N THR A 266 6.84 -4.01 -23.20
CA THR A 266 7.91 -3.22 -23.83
C THR A 266 9.28 -3.47 -23.19
N GLU A 267 10.36 -3.19 -23.91
CA GLU A 267 11.71 -3.35 -23.37
C GLU A 267 12.13 -2.15 -22.52
N HIS A 268 12.69 -2.44 -21.33
CA HIS A 268 13.05 -1.44 -20.33
C HIS A 268 14.41 -1.75 -19.69
N ALA A 269 15.47 -1.80 -20.51
CA ALA A 269 16.80 -2.24 -20.07
C ALA A 269 17.38 -1.43 -18.90
N VAL A 270 17.11 -0.12 -18.84
CA VAL A 270 17.61 0.76 -17.77
C VAL A 270 16.86 0.47 -16.48
N PHE A 271 15.52 0.46 -16.53
CA PHE A 271 14.68 0.19 -15.37
C PHE A 271 14.92 -1.21 -14.79
N GLN A 272 14.95 -2.23 -15.64
CA GLN A 272 15.18 -3.62 -15.26
C GLN A 272 16.56 -3.80 -14.62
N THR A 273 17.60 -3.18 -15.21
CA THR A 273 18.95 -3.25 -14.67
C THR A 273 19.08 -2.48 -13.34
N LYS A 274 18.40 -1.34 -13.16
CA LYS A 274 18.34 -0.62 -11.88
C LYS A 274 17.75 -1.50 -10.77
N TRP A 275 16.61 -2.14 -11.03
CA TRP A 275 16.00 -3.08 -10.08
C TRP A 275 16.93 -4.24 -9.74
N LEU A 276 17.56 -4.87 -10.74
CA LEU A 276 18.49 -5.97 -10.51
C LEU A 276 19.65 -5.54 -9.62
N LYS A 277 20.31 -4.42 -9.93
CA LYS A 277 21.41 -3.87 -9.14
C LYS A 277 20.97 -3.56 -7.71
N HIS A 278 19.79 -2.97 -7.54
CA HIS A 278 19.23 -2.67 -6.22
C HIS A 278 18.97 -3.94 -5.40
N GLY A 279 18.39 -4.96 -6.00
CA GLY A 279 18.16 -6.26 -5.35
C GLY A 279 19.46 -6.96 -4.95
N LEU A 280 20.47 -6.97 -5.85
CA LEU A 280 21.80 -7.52 -5.56
C LEU A 280 22.48 -6.78 -4.39
N LYS A 281 22.48 -5.44 -4.44
CA LYS A 281 23.04 -4.57 -3.40
C LYS A 281 22.38 -4.82 -2.05
N SER A 282 21.05 -4.96 -2.02
CA SER A 282 20.28 -5.17 -0.79
C SER A 282 20.60 -6.50 -0.09
N LEU A 283 21.06 -7.52 -0.84
CA LEU A 283 21.49 -8.81 -0.32
C LEU A 283 23.01 -8.95 -0.14
N GLY A 284 23.78 -7.89 -0.43
CA GLY A 284 25.25 -7.93 -0.40
C GLY A 284 25.84 -8.92 -1.43
N LEU A 285 25.18 -9.07 -2.59
CA LEU A 285 25.64 -9.92 -3.68
C LEU A 285 26.57 -9.16 -4.64
N PRO A 286 27.46 -9.86 -5.37
CA PRO A 286 28.28 -9.24 -6.41
C PRO A 286 27.40 -8.62 -7.51
N ASP A 287 27.78 -7.44 -7.96
CA ASP A 287 27.10 -6.68 -9.00
C ASP A 287 28.03 -6.49 -10.21
N PRO A 288 27.94 -7.37 -11.24
CA PRO A 288 28.70 -7.23 -12.47
C PRO A 288 28.02 -6.31 -13.50
N TYR A 289 26.85 -5.74 -13.19
CA TYR A 289 25.99 -5.08 -14.17
C TYR A 289 26.26 -3.58 -14.28
N VAL A 290 26.09 -3.03 -15.48
CA VAL A 290 26.19 -1.60 -15.79
C VAL A 290 24.86 -1.12 -16.33
N ILE A 291 24.34 -0.02 -15.82
CA ILE A 291 23.10 0.56 -16.35
C ILE A 291 23.39 1.13 -17.75
N PRO A 292 22.68 0.68 -18.81
CA PRO A 292 22.97 1.12 -20.17
C PRO A 292 22.62 2.60 -20.36
N THR A 293 23.43 3.32 -21.14
CA THR A 293 23.17 4.73 -21.49
C THR A 293 22.18 4.82 -22.65
N GLN A 294 20.91 4.53 -22.40
CA GLN A 294 19.84 4.65 -23.37
C GLN A 294 18.58 5.26 -22.74
N TYR A 295 17.72 5.84 -23.57
CA TYR A 295 16.41 6.28 -23.11
C TYR A 295 15.55 5.06 -22.76
N ASP A 296 14.83 5.16 -21.65
CA ASP A 296 13.91 4.18 -21.14
C ASP A 296 12.82 4.93 -20.36
N SER A 297 11.57 4.81 -20.82
CA SER A 297 10.45 5.54 -20.22
C SER A 297 10.11 5.10 -18.80
N TYR A 298 10.62 3.96 -18.32
CA TYR A 298 10.44 3.49 -16.95
C TYR A 298 11.62 3.83 -16.06
N SER A 299 12.74 4.35 -16.61
CA SER A 299 13.93 4.69 -15.83
C SER A 299 13.64 5.64 -14.66
N ALA A 300 12.72 6.59 -14.86
CA ALA A 300 12.30 7.57 -13.86
C ALA A 300 11.27 7.02 -12.85
N LEU A 301 10.80 5.78 -12.99
CA LEU A 301 9.96 5.13 -11.98
C LEU A 301 10.80 4.54 -10.84
N PHE A 302 12.12 4.49 -11.01
CA PHE A 302 13.06 4.01 -10.00
C PHE A 302 13.82 5.20 -9.40
N TRP A 303 13.28 5.76 -8.30
CA TRP A 303 13.79 6.97 -7.64
C TRP A 303 14.69 6.69 -6.43
N GLN A 304 14.71 5.44 -5.93
CA GLN A 304 15.39 5.08 -4.68
C GLN A 304 16.92 5.10 -4.77
N ASP A 305 17.48 4.91 -5.97
CA ASP A 305 18.92 4.91 -6.25
C ASP A 305 19.15 5.16 -7.76
N TYR A 306 20.41 5.32 -8.17
CA TYR A 306 20.81 5.41 -9.59
C TYR A 306 20.09 6.53 -10.38
N THR A 307 19.68 7.59 -9.69
CA THR A 307 18.92 8.70 -10.30
C THR A 307 19.74 9.49 -11.33
N LYS A 308 21.07 9.39 -11.29
CA LYS A 308 21.97 10.01 -12.27
C LYS A 308 22.23 9.12 -13.50
N GLU A 309 21.86 7.85 -13.45
CA GLU A 309 22.09 6.88 -14.52
C GLU A 309 20.82 6.73 -15.36
N HIS A 310 20.49 7.80 -16.09
CA HIS A 310 19.38 7.84 -17.03
C HIS A 310 19.71 8.74 -18.23
N VAL A 311 18.96 8.55 -19.31
CA VAL A 311 18.94 9.48 -20.44
C VAL A 311 17.55 10.13 -20.46
N ASP A 312 17.51 11.45 -20.45
CA ASP A 312 16.26 12.20 -20.53
C ASP A 312 15.47 11.87 -21.80
N GLY A 313 14.16 11.93 -21.70
CA GLY A 313 13.29 11.80 -22.87
C GLY A 313 11.85 12.16 -22.55
N LYS A 314 10.91 11.46 -23.20
CA LYS A 314 9.50 11.77 -23.04
C LYS A 314 9.03 11.41 -21.63
N LYS A 315 8.34 12.36 -21.00
CA LYS A 315 7.66 12.15 -19.72
C LYS A 315 6.41 11.29 -19.88
N VAL A 316 5.87 10.78 -18.78
CA VAL A 316 4.58 10.08 -18.75
C VAL A 316 3.50 10.99 -19.36
N ASN A 317 2.76 10.49 -20.35
CA ASN A 317 1.73 11.25 -21.04
C ASN A 317 0.42 11.31 -20.24
N ASP A 318 -0.46 12.26 -20.57
CA ASP A 318 -1.72 12.49 -19.85
C ASP A 318 -2.64 11.28 -19.82
N ILE A 319 -2.70 10.49 -20.90
CA ILE A 319 -3.55 9.28 -20.96
C ILE A 319 -3.06 8.26 -19.92
N SER A 320 -1.75 8.05 -19.86
CA SER A 320 -1.11 7.15 -18.90
C SER A 320 -1.24 7.70 -17.49
N SER A 321 -1.09 9.01 -17.30
CA SER A 321 -1.26 9.66 -16.00
C SER A 321 -2.68 9.48 -15.45
N ASN A 322 -3.71 9.62 -16.29
CA ASN A 322 -5.11 9.43 -15.87
C ASN A 322 -5.42 7.98 -15.45
N ASN A 323 -4.87 7.01 -16.19
CA ASN A 323 -5.15 5.58 -16.00
C ASN A 323 -4.27 4.92 -14.94
N TYR A 324 -2.99 5.30 -14.91
CA TYR A 324 -1.92 4.73 -14.11
C TYR A 324 -1.17 5.87 -13.37
N PRO A 325 -1.86 6.61 -12.49
CA PRO A 325 -1.32 7.82 -11.86
C PRO A 325 -0.02 7.58 -11.06
N TYR A 326 0.19 6.37 -10.55
CA TYR A 326 1.44 5.98 -9.90
C TYR A 326 2.68 6.21 -10.77
N LEU A 327 2.56 6.10 -12.10
CA LEU A 327 3.68 6.37 -13.01
C LEU A 327 4.13 7.83 -12.94
N THR A 328 3.18 8.77 -12.92
CA THR A 328 3.51 10.20 -12.81
C THR A 328 4.01 10.56 -11.42
N TRP A 329 3.46 9.95 -10.37
CA TRP A 329 3.93 10.17 -9.00
C TRP A 329 5.36 9.66 -8.78
N ALA A 330 5.70 8.49 -9.31
CA ALA A 330 7.08 7.98 -9.27
C ALA A 330 8.04 8.87 -10.08
N GLU A 331 7.64 9.30 -11.28
CA GLU A 331 8.41 10.23 -12.12
C GLU A 331 8.59 11.59 -11.44
N ASP A 332 7.57 12.11 -10.76
CA ASP A 332 7.66 13.33 -9.96
C ASP A 332 8.64 13.18 -8.80
N HIS A 333 8.66 12.01 -8.13
CA HIS A 333 9.62 11.75 -7.06
C HIS A 333 11.05 11.77 -7.61
N PHE A 334 11.28 11.09 -8.74
CA PHE A 334 12.57 11.07 -9.41
C PHE A 334 13.07 12.47 -9.80
N TYR A 335 12.19 13.31 -10.35
CA TYR A 335 12.56 14.64 -10.86
C TYR A 335 12.29 15.80 -9.88
N SER A 336 11.76 15.52 -8.68
CA SER A 336 11.29 16.53 -7.72
C SER A 336 10.24 17.49 -8.31
N GLU A 337 9.30 16.94 -9.10
CA GLU A 337 8.21 17.66 -9.74
C GLU A 337 6.88 17.48 -8.96
N LYS A 338 5.78 18.08 -9.47
CA LYS A 338 4.43 18.03 -8.86
C LYS A 338 3.32 17.90 -9.91
N ARG A 339 3.52 17.08 -10.94
CA ARG A 339 2.53 16.81 -12.00
C ARG A 339 1.51 15.73 -11.65
N GLY A 340 1.75 14.92 -10.63
CA GLY A 340 0.91 13.81 -10.20
C GLY A 340 -0.52 14.27 -9.92
N LEU A 341 -1.48 13.47 -10.40
CA LEU A 341 -2.90 13.78 -10.28
C LEU A 341 -3.36 13.62 -8.82
N VAL A 342 -4.14 14.59 -8.34
CA VAL A 342 -4.87 14.49 -7.07
C VAL A 342 -6.38 14.48 -7.34
N GLY A 343 -7.09 13.53 -6.73
CA GLY A 343 -8.54 13.41 -6.85
C GLY A 343 -9.32 14.55 -6.19
N ASN A 344 -10.53 14.82 -6.69
CA ASN A 344 -11.49 15.76 -6.10
C ASN A 344 -12.26 15.19 -4.88
N VAL A 345 -12.21 13.87 -4.65
CA VAL A 345 -12.88 13.19 -3.52
C VAL A 345 -12.01 13.15 -2.26
N ASP A 346 -12.65 13.01 -1.10
CA ASP A 346 -11.95 12.90 0.18
C ASP A 346 -11.45 11.47 0.46
N TYR A 347 -11.98 10.44 -0.20
CA TYR A 347 -11.58 9.04 -0.03
C TYR A 347 -12.18 8.15 -1.13
N PRO A 348 -11.46 7.12 -1.63
CA PRO A 348 -10.01 6.92 -1.52
C PRO A 348 -9.20 7.94 -2.32
N LEU A 349 -7.91 8.08 -2.00
CA LEU A 349 -6.98 9.01 -2.64
C LEU A 349 -6.23 8.38 -3.82
N SER A 350 -5.99 7.07 -3.77
CA SER A 350 -5.28 6.33 -4.81
C SER A 350 -6.22 5.50 -5.68
N TRP A 351 -5.83 5.30 -6.94
CA TRP A 351 -6.63 4.60 -7.95
C TRP A 351 -5.80 4.04 -9.10
N GLU A 352 -6.47 3.18 -9.87
CA GLU A 352 -6.05 2.70 -11.18
C GLU A 352 -7.28 2.58 -12.09
N GLN A 353 -7.11 2.82 -13.39
CA GLN A 353 -8.17 2.75 -14.38
C GLN A 353 -7.70 2.08 -15.68
N LEU A 354 -8.60 1.34 -16.32
CA LEU A 354 -8.37 0.64 -17.59
C LEU A 354 -7.22 -0.38 -17.63
N ALA A 355 -6.76 -0.86 -16.47
CA ALA A 355 -5.79 -1.95 -16.36
C ALA A 355 -6.33 -3.24 -16.98
N SER A 356 -5.47 -3.92 -17.75
CA SER A 356 -5.85 -5.11 -18.52
C SER A 356 -6.17 -6.31 -17.65
N GLU A 357 -5.45 -6.47 -16.54
CA GLU A 357 -5.54 -7.66 -15.67
C GLU A 357 -6.51 -7.49 -14.49
N ALA A 358 -7.09 -6.30 -14.29
CA ALA A 358 -8.05 -6.03 -13.24
C ALA A 358 -9.41 -6.68 -13.50
N HIS A 359 -9.90 -7.48 -12.54
CA HIS A 359 -11.25 -8.02 -12.57
C HIS A 359 -12.27 -7.03 -12.02
N TYR A 360 -12.58 -6.00 -12.80
CA TYR A 360 -13.51 -4.92 -12.42
C TYR A 360 -14.88 -5.33 -11.87
N PRO A 361 -15.50 -6.47 -12.23
CA PRO A 361 -16.74 -6.90 -11.58
C PRO A 361 -16.65 -6.98 -10.05
N GLY A 362 -15.47 -7.16 -9.47
CA GLY A 362 -15.25 -7.09 -8.02
C GLY A 362 -15.62 -5.74 -7.39
N MET A 363 -15.61 -4.64 -8.15
CA MET A 363 -16.00 -3.31 -7.68
C MET A 363 -17.54 -3.13 -7.58
N THR A 364 -18.34 -4.11 -8.02
CA THR A 364 -19.82 -4.03 -7.96
C THR A 364 -20.33 -3.82 -6.53
N VAL A 365 -19.58 -4.30 -5.52
CA VAL A 365 -19.91 -4.08 -4.10
C VAL A 365 -19.90 -2.60 -3.72
N LEU A 366 -19.10 -1.78 -4.43
CA LEU A 366 -19.04 -0.34 -4.25
C LEU A 366 -20.01 0.38 -5.17
N ASP A 367 -19.89 0.24 -6.50
CA ASP A 367 -20.85 0.84 -7.41
C ASP A 367 -20.79 0.20 -8.79
N LYS A 368 -21.91 0.16 -9.53
CA LYS A 368 -21.91 -0.37 -10.89
C LYS A 368 -21.26 0.60 -11.87
N ASP A 369 -21.28 1.89 -11.60
CA ASP A 369 -20.74 2.89 -12.51
C ASP A 369 -19.20 2.92 -12.49
N VAL A 370 -18.55 2.58 -11.37
CA VAL A 370 -17.09 2.39 -11.34
C VAL A 370 -16.65 1.16 -12.15
N VAL A 371 -17.47 0.10 -12.18
CA VAL A 371 -17.22 -1.07 -13.04
C VAL A 371 -17.27 -0.68 -14.51
N LYS A 372 -18.29 0.10 -14.92
CA LYS A 372 -18.43 0.59 -16.30
C LYS A 372 -17.24 1.46 -16.72
N GLN A 373 -16.77 2.29 -15.80
CA GLN A 373 -15.60 3.15 -16.01
C GLN A 373 -14.27 2.39 -15.94
N LYS A 374 -14.29 1.10 -15.59
CA LYS A 374 -13.08 0.29 -15.34
C LYS A 374 -12.14 1.00 -14.38
N LEU A 375 -12.69 1.43 -13.25
CA LEU A 375 -12.00 2.24 -12.24
C LEU A 375 -11.94 1.46 -10.93
N ALA A 376 -10.74 1.34 -10.37
CA ALA A 376 -10.45 0.61 -9.14
C ALA A 376 -9.86 1.55 -8.09
N PHE A 377 -10.41 1.51 -6.88
CA PHE A 377 -9.91 2.23 -5.71
C PHE A 377 -9.95 1.32 -4.47
N PRO A 378 -9.01 1.47 -3.53
CA PRO A 378 -7.72 2.15 -3.67
C PRO A 378 -6.72 1.36 -4.54
N HIS A 379 -5.58 1.93 -4.93
CA HIS A 379 -4.49 1.20 -5.60
C HIS A 379 -3.18 1.31 -4.82
N ALA A 380 -2.63 0.18 -4.38
CA ALA A 380 -1.55 0.14 -3.41
C ALA A 380 -0.25 0.79 -3.90
N TRP A 381 0.16 0.56 -5.15
CA TRP A 381 1.36 1.22 -5.70
C TRP A 381 1.17 2.74 -5.80
N HIS A 382 -0.02 3.19 -6.19
CA HIS A 382 -0.30 4.64 -6.26
C HIS A 382 -0.29 5.28 -4.87
N ALA A 383 -0.92 4.64 -3.89
CA ALA A 383 -0.85 5.08 -2.51
C ALA A 383 0.61 5.15 -2.00
N ALA A 384 1.46 4.19 -2.39
CA ALA A 384 2.86 4.15 -2.01
C ALA A 384 3.69 5.28 -2.62
N GLU A 385 3.58 5.55 -3.91
CA GLU A 385 4.32 6.64 -4.55
C GLU A 385 3.93 8.01 -3.99
N MET A 386 2.62 8.24 -3.79
CA MET A 386 2.14 9.44 -3.10
C MET A 386 2.73 9.55 -1.70
N PHE A 387 2.73 8.45 -0.93
CA PHE A 387 3.22 8.45 0.44
C PHE A 387 4.69 8.83 0.52
N PHE A 388 5.55 8.22 -0.31
CA PHE A 388 6.99 8.47 -0.25
C PHE A 388 7.34 9.91 -0.60
N LEU A 389 6.78 10.43 -1.70
CA LEU A 389 7.03 11.83 -2.10
C LEU A 389 6.54 12.83 -1.04
N LEU A 390 5.40 12.57 -0.39
CA LEU A 390 4.84 13.47 0.62
C LEU A 390 5.49 13.32 2.00
N ASN A 391 6.05 12.14 2.32
CA ASN A 391 6.72 11.90 3.60
C ASN A 391 8.15 12.47 3.65
N GLU A 392 8.79 12.67 2.50
CA GLU A 392 10.11 13.32 2.43
C GLU A 392 10.06 14.85 2.61
N ARG A 393 8.87 15.43 2.51
CA ARG A 393 8.59 16.85 2.81
C ARG A 393 8.28 17.06 4.29
#